data_AF-A0A7Z9Y586-F1
#
_entry.id   AF-A0A7Z9Y586-F1
#
_cell.length_a   1.000
_cell.length_b   1.000
_cell.length_c   1.000
_cell.angle_alpha   90.00
_cell.angle_beta   90.00
_cell.angle_gamma   90.00
#
_symmetry.space_group_name_H-M   'P 1'
#
loop_
_entity.id
_entity.type
_entity.pdbx_description
1 polymer ?
#
loop_
_entity_poly.entity_id
_entity_poly.type
_entity_poly.pdbx_seq_one_letter_code
_entity_poly.pdbx_strand_id
1 'polypeptide(L)' 'MSDTRASRSQLIPRLQANPFFAGLDETMLQELAQTAVWREYNSGEIVVLEGEALSGLYYLQHGWLKVVKISP' A
#
# COMPACT_ATOMS: atom_id res chain seq x y z
N MET A 1 15.54 12.37 14.82
CA MET A 1 14.34 11.63 14.36
C MET A 1 14.50 11.40 12.88
N SER A 2 15.01 10.24 12.51
CA SER A 2 15.41 9.92 11.13
C SER A 2 14.18 9.69 10.26
N ASP A 3 14.15 10.39 9.14
CA ASP A 3 13.12 10.38 8.09
C ASP A 3 12.74 8.93 7.73
N THR A 4 11.64 8.40 8.29
CA THR A 4 11.12 7.05 8.00
C THR A 4 10.34 7.07 6.69
N ARG A 5 10.86 7.79 5.68
CA ARG A 5 10.48 7.54 4.30
C ARG A 5 10.99 6.14 4.03
N ALA A 6 10.08 5.18 4.03
CA ALA A 6 10.37 3.85 3.52
C ALA A 6 11.18 4.03 2.25
N SER A 7 12.42 3.54 2.25
CA SER A 7 13.26 3.69 1.08
C SER A 7 12.49 3.09 -0.08
N ARG A 8 12.12 3.89 -1.09
CA ARG A 8 11.39 3.43 -2.28
C ARG A 8 12.08 2.22 -2.90
N SER A 9 13.41 2.10 -2.72
CA SER A 9 14.20 0.93 -3.12
C SER A 9 13.78 -0.39 -2.47
N GLN A 10 13.15 -0.37 -1.29
CA GLN A 10 12.63 -1.56 -0.61
C GLN A 10 11.22 -1.95 -1.06
N LEU A 11 10.51 -1.10 -1.81
CA LEU A 11 9.14 -1.41 -2.23
C LEU A 11 9.11 -2.54 -3.27
N ILE A 12 9.98 -2.49 -4.29
CA ILE A 12 10.05 -3.52 -5.34
C ILE A 12 10.25 -4.93 -4.76
N PRO A 13 11.27 -5.21 -3.93
CA PRO A 13 11.44 -6.57 -3.38
C PRO A 13 10.28 -7.01 -2.49
N ARG A 14 9.58 -6.06 -1.83
CA ARG A 14 8.38 -6.35 -1.05
C ARG A 14 7.17 -6.69 -1.91
N LEU A 15 6.99 -6.00 -3.04
CA LEU A 15 5.95 -6.32 -4.02
C LEU A 15 6.21 -7.69 -4.66
N GLN A 16 7.46 -7.96 -5.06
CA GLN A 16 7.88 -9.27 -5.61
C GLN A 16 7.59 -10.44 -4.66
N ALA A 17 7.80 -10.24 -3.35
CA ALA A 17 7.57 -11.26 -2.34
C ALA A 17 6.08 -11.48 -2.00
N ASN A 18 5.17 -10.60 -2.42
CA ASN A 18 3.76 -10.71 -2.11
C ASN A 18 3.03 -11.49 -3.23
N PRO A 19 2.38 -12.63 -2.93
CA PRO A 19 1.69 -13.46 -3.92
C PRO A 19 0.63 -12.74 -4.76
N PHE A 20 0.06 -11.64 -4.25
CA PHE A 20 -0.89 -10.81 -5.01
C PHE A 20 -0.27 -10.25 -6.30
N PHE A 21 1.05 -10.04 -6.33
CA PHE A 21 1.77 -9.51 -7.50
C PHE A 21 2.60 -10.57 -8.24
N ALA A 22 2.46 -11.86 -7.93
CA ALA A 22 3.32 -12.92 -8.50
C ALA A 22 3.24 -13.06 -10.04
N GLY A 23 2.21 -12.51 -10.68
CA GLY A 23 2.05 -12.51 -12.13
C GLY A 23 2.64 -11.29 -12.86
N LEU A 24 3.24 -10.34 -12.13
CA LEU A 24 3.83 -9.13 -12.72
C LEU A 24 5.31 -9.34 -13.02
N ASP A 25 5.74 -8.88 -14.19
CA ASP A 25 7.16 -8.82 -14.51
C ASP A 25 7.87 -7.67 -13.78
N GLU A 26 9.20 -7.65 -13.87
CA GLU A 26 10.02 -6.66 -13.20
C GLU A 26 9.69 -5.22 -13.67
N THR A 27 9.39 -5.03 -14.95
CA THR A 27 9.06 -3.72 -15.51
C THR A 27 7.75 -3.18 -14.93
N MET A 28 6.70 -3.99 -14.86
CA MET A 28 5.43 -3.61 -14.22
C MET A 28 5.60 -3.31 -12.73
N LEU A 29 6.42 -4.09 -12.02
CA LEU A 29 6.70 -3.83 -10.61
C LEU A 29 7.47 -2.53 -10.40
N GLN A 30 8.41 -2.21 -11.30
CA GLN A 30 9.10 -0.93 -11.30
C GLN A 30 8.15 0.24 -11.58
N GLU A 31 7.20 0.10 -12.51
CA GLU A 31 6.18 1.12 -12.80
C GLU A 31 5.24 1.35 -11.60
N LEU A 32 4.80 0.27 -10.95
CA LEU A 32 4.01 0.35 -9.72
C LEU A 32 4.77 1.08 -8.60
N ALA A 33 6.05 0.72 -8.38
CA ALA A 33 6.86 1.36 -7.36
C ALA A 33 7.13 2.85 -7.65
N GLN A 34 7.26 3.23 -8.92
CA GLN A 34 7.45 4.62 -9.35
C GLN A 34 6.19 5.48 -9.18
N THR A 35 5.02 4.91 -9.47
CA THR A 35 3.72 5.59 -9.34
C THR A 35 3.16 5.57 -7.92
N ALA A 36 3.73 4.76 -7.02
CA ALA A 36 3.33 4.70 -5.63
C ALA A 36 3.56 6.03 -4.88
N VAL A 37 2.51 6.48 -4.20
CA VAL A 37 2.50 7.68 -3.36
C VAL A 37 2.53 7.28 -1.89
N TRP A 38 3.52 7.79 -1.15
CA TRP A 38 3.60 7.59 0.30
C TRP A 38 2.48 8.36 1.00
N ARG A 39 1.79 7.70 1.92
CA ARG A 39 0.74 8.30 2.75
C ARG A 39 0.93 7.84 4.18
N GLU A 40 0.76 8.76 5.11
CA GLU A 40 0.80 8.51 6.55
C GLU A 40 -0.59 8.77 7.12
N TYR A 41 -0.99 7.92 8.06
CA TYR A 41 -2.26 8.02 8.75
C TYR A 41 -2.02 7.88 10.25
N ASN A 42 -2.67 8.72 11.03
CA ASN A 42 -2.66 8.64 12.49
C ASN A 42 -3.66 7.58 12.97
N SER A 43 -3.47 7.14 14.22
CA SER A 43 -4.42 6.23 14.86
C SER A 43 -5.83 6.83 14.87
N GLY A 44 -6.81 6.07 14.39
CA GLY A 44 -8.22 6.47 14.32
C GLY A 44 -8.64 7.11 12.99
N GLU A 45 -7.70 7.39 12.08
CA GLU A 45 -8.05 7.88 10.74
C GLU A 45 -8.58 6.76 9.84
N ILE A 46 -9.53 7.12 8.98
CA ILE A 46 -10.13 6.22 7.99
C ILE A 46 -9.30 6.26 6.71
N VAL A 47 -8.77 5.11 6.29
CA VAL A 47 -8.01 4.98 5.03
C VAL A 47 -8.93 4.77 3.84
N VAL A 48 -9.98 3.96 4.01
CA VAL A 48 -10.98 3.60 3.01
C VAL A 48 -12.36 3.55 3.68
N LEU A 49 -13.38 4.10 3.02
CA LEU A 49 -14.77 3.97 3.43
C LEU A 49 -15.53 3.00 2.51
N GLU A 50 -16.36 2.11 3.08
CA GLU A 50 -17.17 1.17 2.29
C GLU A 50 -18.14 1.94 1.37
N GLY A 51 -18.18 1.55 0.10
CA GLY A 51 -19.02 2.20 -0.92
C GLY A 51 -18.38 3.39 -1.63
N GLU A 52 -17.24 3.91 -1.14
CA GLU A 52 -16.50 4.94 -1.86
C GLU A 52 -15.64 4.34 -2.98
N ALA A 53 -15.62 5.01 -4.13
CA ALA A 53 -14.80 4.60 -5.25
C ALA A 53 -13.31 4.83 -4.94
N LEU A 54 -12.50 3.78 -5.07
CA LEU A 54 -11.05 3.87 -4.97
C LEU A 54 -10.41 3.82 -6.36
N SER A 55 -9.54 4.78 -6.64
CA SER A 55 -8.81 4.88 -7.91
C SER A 55 -7.57 3.97 -7.98
N GLY A 56 -7.36 3.10 -7.00
CA GLY A 56 -6.16 2.26 -6.90
C GLY A 56 -6.12 1.39 -5.65
N LEU A 57 -4.93 0.91 -5.32
CA LEU A 57 -4.67 0.04 -4.16
C LEU A 57 -3.77 0.70 -3.13
N TYR A 58 -3.88 0.25 -1.90
CA TYR A 58 -2.98 0.60 -0.81
C TYR A 58 -2.09 -0.59 -0.44
N TYR A 59 -0.82 -0.33 -0.18
CA TYR A 59 0.13 -1.30 0.36
C TYR A 59 0.59 -0.84 1.75
N LEU A 60 0.34 -1.65 2.77
CA LEU A 60 0.70 -1.31 4.15
C LEU A 60 2.19 -1.61 4.40
N GLN A 61 3.00 -0.57 4.51
CA GLN A 61 4.43 -0.71 4.78
C GLN A 61 4.75 -0.97 6.26
N HIS A 62 4.03 -0.31 7.17
CA HIS A 62 4.24 -0.37 8.62
C HIS A 62 2.93 -0.09 9.38
N GLY A 63 2.80 -0.67 10.57
CA GLY A 63 1.62 -0.55 11.42
C GLY A 63 0.61 -1.67 11.16
N TRP A 64 -0.64 -1.42 11.52
CA TRP A 64 -1.76 -2.34 11.32
C TRP A 64 -3.02 -1.54 10.98
N LEU A 65 -3.95 -2.18 10.29
CA LEU A 65 -5.25 -1.63 9.96
C LEU A 65 -6.33 -2.56 10.48
N LYS A 66 -7.44 -2.00 10.97
CA LYS A 66 -8.66 -2.75 11.22
C LYS A 66 -9.55 -2.66 9.98
N VAL A 67 -9.86 -3.80 9.38
CA VAL A 67 -10.87 -3.87 8.31
C VAL A 67 -12.20 -4.24 8.95
N VAL A 68 -13.23 -3.44 8.68
CA VAL A 68 -14.60 -3.69 9.12
C VAL A 68 -15.52 -3.66 7.90
N LYS A 69 -16.49 -4.57 7.86
CA LYS A 69 -17.56 -4.57 6.86
C LYS A 69 -18.84 -4.14 7.56
N ILE A 70 -19.44 -3.06 7.09
CA ILE A 70 -20.69 -2.52 7.62
C ILE A 70 -21.81 -3.06 6.74
N SER A 71 -22.14 -4.33 6.95
CA SER A 71 -23.37 -4.92 6.43
C SER A 71 -24.33 -5.12 7.62
N PRO A 72 -25.65 -4.92 7.43
CA PRO A 72 -26.65 -5.40 8.39
C PRO A 72 -26.52 -6.90 8.66
#